data_AF-A0A3D0Q3B3-F1
#
_entry.id   AF-A0A3D0Q3B3-F1
#
_cell.length_a   1.000
_cell.length_b   1.000
_cell.length_c   1.000
_cell.angle_alpha   90.00
_cell.angle_beta   90.00
_cell.angle_gamma   90.00
#
_symmetry.space_group_name_H-M   'P 1'
#
loop_
_entity.id
_entity.type
_entity.pdbx_description
1 polymer ?
#
loop_
_entity_poly.entity_id
_entity_poly.type
_entity_poly.pdbx_seq_one_letter_code
_entity_poly.pdbx_strand_id
1 'polypeptide(L)' 'MKKTIKKLDNNVVKALTLACETAKDWEIGFQWLTHTARYEQFPGSLMVTCVFEHDEDVRRLTIEEND' A
#
# COMPACT_ATOMS: atom_id res chain seq x y z
N MET A 1 11.20 5.36 -23.04
CA MET A 1 10.87 4.60 -21.80
C MET A 1 10.59 3.14 -22.15
N LYS A 2 11.34 2.20 -21.56
CA LYS A 2 11.27 0.75 -21.88
C LYS A 2 9.87 0.21 -21.54
N LYS A 3 9.24 -0.52 -22.47
CA LYS A 3 7.87 -1.07 -22.36
C LYS A 3 7.61 -1.85 -21.05
N THR A 4 8.67 -2.38 -20.44
CA THR A 4 8.65 -3.11 -19.18
C THR A 4 8.23 -2.26 -17.98
N ILE A 5 8.69 -1.00 -17.89
CA ILE A 5 8.40 -0.14 -16.73
C ILE A 5 6.92 0.25 -16.68
N LYS A 6 6.29 0.51 -17.84
CA LYS A 6 4.85 0.82 -17.90
C LYS A 6 3.96 -0.34 -17.43
N LYS A 7 4.34 -1.59 -17.71
CA LYS A 7 3.60 -2.76 -17.21
C LYS A 7 3.73 -2.91 -15.71
N LEU A 8 4.94 -2.66 -15.19
CA LEU A 8 5.23 -2.74 -13.77
C LEU A 8 4.45 -1.69 -12.98
N ASP A 9 4.50 -0.43 -13.44
CA ASP A 9 3.73 0.69 -12.89
C ASP A 9 2.23 0.39 -12.87
N ASN A 10 1.66 -0.06 -14.00
CA ASN A 10 0.26 -0.47 -14.06
C ASN A 10 -0.10 -1.59 -13.08
N ASN A 11 0.78 -2.58 -12.89
CA ASN A 11 0.52 -3.67 -11.97
C ASN A 11 0.60 -3.20 -10.50
N VAL A 12 1.56 -2.32 -10.18
CA VAL A 12 1.71 -1.73 -8.84
C VAL A 12 0.47 -0.90 -8.52
N VAL A 13 0.07 0.00 -9.42
CA VAL A 13 -1.14 0.82 -9.24
C VAL A 13 -2.37 -0.08 -9.05
N LYS A 14 -2.56 -1.11 -9.88
CA LYS A 14 -3.68 -2.06 -9.71
C LYS A 14 -3.67 -2.76 -8.36
N ALA A 15 -2.52 -3.26 -7.92
CA ALA A 15 -2.39 -3.93 -6.64
C ALA A 15 -2.71 -2.98 -5.48
N LEU A 16 -2.25 -1.74 -5.55
CA LEU A 16 -2.51 -0.71 -4.54
C LEU A 16 -3.96 -0.24 -4.54
N THR A 17 -4.59 -0.14 -5.71
CA THR A 17 -6.03 0.14 -5.82
C THR A 17 -6.83 -0.97 -5.14
N LEU A 18 -6.52 -2.23 -5.45
CA LEU A 18 -7.19 -3.36 -4.82
C LEU A 18 -6.97 -3.38 -3.31
N ALA A 19 -5.75 -3.11 -2.83
CA ALA A 19 -5.45 -3.01 -1.41
C ALA A 19 -6.23 -1.86 -0.75
N CYS A 20 -6.34 -0.70 -1.42
CA CYS A 20 -7.11 0.44 -0.94
C CYS A 20 -8.61 0.13 -0.83
N GLU A 21 -9.20 -0.51 -1.86
CA GLU A 21 -10.60 -0.92 -1.84
C GLU A 21 -10.86 -1.97 -0.77
N THR A 22 -9.98 -2.96 -0.65
CA THR A 22 -10.08 -4.02 0.36
C THR A 22 -9.97 -3.46 1.78
N ALA A 23 -9.01 -2.56 2.03
CA ALA A 23 -8.83 -1.93 3.33
C ALA A 23 -10.01 -1.03 3.72
N LYS A 24 -10.67 -0.38 2.75
CA LYS A 24 -11.91 0.37 2.98
C LYS A 24 -13.08 -0.53 3.37
N ASP A 25 -13.12 -1.75 2.84
CA ASP A 25 -14.17 -2.73 3.13
C ASP A 25 -14.03 -3.34 4.54
N TRP A 26 -12.81 -3.35 5.11
CA TRP A 26 -12.54 -3.96 6.41
C TRP A 26 -13.10 -3.17 7.61
N GLU A 27 -13.75 -2.02 7.40
CA GLU A 27 -14.30 -1.14 8.46
C GLU A 27 -13.28 -0.82 9.58
N ILE A 28 -11.99 -0.78 9.22
CA ILE A 28 -10.85 -0.54 10.13
C ILE A 28 -10.48 0.96 10.19
N GLY A 29 -11.43 1.88 9.98
CA GLY A 29 -11.12 3.31 9.94
C GLY A 29 -10.09 3.73 8.89
N PHE A 30 -9.83 2.89 7.87
CA PHE A 30 -8.87 3.21 6.81
C PHE A 30 -9.42 4.33 5.90
N GLN A 31 -8.65 5.40 5.75
CA GLN A 31 -9.03 6.56 4.95
C GLN A 31 -8.50 6.43 3.52
N TRP A 32 -7.18 6.32 3.39
CA TRP A 32 -6.50 6.25 2.10
C TRP A 32 -5.07 5.72 2.24
N LEU A 33 -4.50 5.29 1.12
CA LEU A 33 -3.07 4.98 1.03
C LEU A 33 -2.42 5.75 -0.11
N THR A 34 -1.15 6.06 0.05
CA THR A 34 -0.29 6.58 -1.01
C THR A 34 0.89 5.64 -1.20
N HIS A 35 1.46 5.67 -2.40
CA HIS A 35 2.65 4.89 -2.71
C HIS A 35 3.71 5.78 -3.33
N THR A 36 4.95 5.49 -2.99
CA THR A 36 6.13 6.06 -3.64
C THR A 36 7.00 4.92 -4.09
N ALA A 37 7.22 4.81 -5.40
CA ALA A 37 8.07 3.77 -5.97
C ALA A 37 9.15 4.41 -6.83
N ARG A 38 10.42 4.06 -6.58
CA ARG A 38 11.51 4.39 -7.51
C ARG A 38 11.69 3.23 -8.48
N TYR A 39 11.15 3.36 -9.69
CA TYR A 39 11.24 2.33 -10.73
C TYR A 39 12.68 1.93 -11.12
N GLU A 40 13.67 2.76 -10.78
CA GLU A 40 15.10 2.47 -10.96
C GLU A 40 15.63 1.43 -9.97
N GLN A 41 14.98 1.27 -8.81
CA GLN A 41 15.36 0.36 -7.72
C GLN A 41 14.16 -0.51 -7.30
N PHE A 42 13.25 -0.77 -8.22
CA PHE A 42 12.10 -1.63 -7.96
C PHE A 42 12.53 -3.11 -7.90
N PRO A 43 11.96 -3.94 -7.00
CA PRO A 43 10.86 -3.69 -6.06
C PRO A 43 11.26 -3.12 -4.70
N GLY A 44 12.55 -3.11 -4.34
CA GLY A 44 13.00 -2.74 -2.99
C GLY A 44 12.73 -1.30 -2.56
N SER A 45 12.45 -0.40 -3.51
CA SER A 45 12.15 1.01 -3.24
C SER A 45 10.64 1.33 -3.14
N LEU A 46 9.76 0.34 -3.24
CA LEU A 46 8.33 0.56 -3.08
C LEU A 46 8.01 0.83 -1.61
N MET A 47 7.56 2.04 -1.33
CA MET A 47 7.06 2.45 -0.03
C MET A 47 5.57 2.75 -0.13
N VAL A 48 4.78 2.12 0.74
CA VAL A 48 3.34 2.34 0.83
C VAL A 48 3.06 2.96 2.19
N THR A 49 2.38 4.09 2.20
CA THR A 49 1.95 4.80 3.41
C THR A 49 0.44 4.74 3.49
N CYS A 50 -0.08 4.09 4.53
CA CYS A 50 -1.51 3.99 4.81
C CYS A 50 -1.89 5.00 5.90
N VAL A 51 -3.03 5.66 5.73
CA VAL A 51 -3.58 6.63 6.67
C VAL A 51 -4.91 6.12 7.19
N PHE A 52 -5.05 6.15 8.52
CA PHE A 52 -6.22 5.69 9.26
C PHE A 52 -6.81 6.85 10.05
N GLU A 53 -8.10 6.79 10.32
CA GLU A 53 -8.84 7.79 11.09
C GLU A 53 -8.54 7.69 12.59
N HIS A 54 -8.32 6.47 13.11
CA HIS A 54 -8.03 6.25 14.52
C HIS A 54 -6.73 5.46 14.73
N ASP A 55 -5.95 5.85 15.74
CA ASP A 55 -4.75 5.13 16.16
C ASP A 55 -5.04 3.69 16.63
N GLU A 56 -6.25 3.42 17.11
CA GLU A 56 -6.68 2.08 17.54
C GLU A 56 -6.69 1.08 16.38
N ASP A 57 -7.02 1.53 15.18
CA ASP A 57 -7.01 0.69 13.98
C ASP A 57 -5.58 0.34 13.55
N VAL A 58 -4.65 1.28 13.69
CA VAL A 58 -3.22 1.03 13.45
C VAL A 58 -2.68 -0.01 14.43
N ARG A 59 -3.07 0.05 15.71
CA ARG A 59 -2.67 -0.95 16.71
C ARG A 59 -3.21 -2.34 16.39
N ARG A 60 -4.43 -2.48 15.85
CA ARG A 60 -4.97 -3.78 15.44
C ARG A 60 -4.19 -4.41 14.28
N LEU A 61 -3.69 -3.59 13.35
CA LEU A 61 -2.89 -4.06 12.21
C LEU A 61 -1.42 -4.32 12.54
N THR A 62 -0.89 -3.73 13.61
CA THR A 62 0.53 -3.87 14.01
C THR A 62 0.77 -4.94 15.08
N ILE A 63 -0.25 -5.72 15.45
CA ILE A 63 -0.07 -6.91 16.30
C ILE A 63 0.20 -8.11 15.38
N GLU A 64 1.46 -8.31 15.00
CA GLU A 64 2.09 -9.62 14.77
C GLU A 64 3.60 -9.40 14.54
N GLU A 65 4.34 -9.32 15.65
CA GLU A 65 5.74 -9.77 15.87
C GLU A 65 6.21 -9.18 17.20
N ASN A 66 5.82 -9.84 18.29
CA ASN A 66 6.60 -9.86 19.52
C ASN A 66 6.23 -11.13 20.29
N ASP A 67 7.12 -12.13 20.17
CA ASP A 67 7.35 -13.33 20.99
C ASP A 67 6.16 -14.24 21.40
#